data_AF-A0A3D1IBU7-F1
#
_entry.id   AF-A0A3D1IBU7-F1
#
_cell.length_a   1.000
_cell.length_b   1.000
_cell.length_c   1.000
_cell.angle_alpha   90.00
_cell.angle_beta   90.00
_cell.angle_gamma   90.00
#
_symmetry.space_group_name_H-M   'P 1'
#
loop_
_entity.id
_entity.type
_entity.pdbx_description
1 polymer ?
#
loop_
_entity_poly.entity_id
_entity_poly.type
_entity_poly.pdbx_seq_one_letter_code
_entity_poly.pdbx_strand_id
1 'polypeptide(L)'
;MTERVLDYFELLGVDRTASPDEIKRAWARQVRIHTPDKDPKRNHELNQAKATLLDPKARKAYEATLDYGEEIEDLLAEAEAAIKAEEWDDAVGPLKEVLALYPDDDATRFKLAVVLYRADRERESADVLWGLVRREPNSSLYYHWLGIVLAELGDTTVAEWAHREACKFSQGDSEPFIALARFLATNGRAEQAEQAIEEAVHADGKVDVSDLNALLELPFIHLAAKKYGMIERDAQRVRQLLAGADPGLLEFAAFRFMDIADKLLQADRYTEAVLFLDAATQLAPIPEDLRGWERRVRLLAQIVQELGRLKDDDLVLPGLKGVVHCYAIGFAGWKVDFDVQEYFEECLDGLDTSNQYTVLCDVERLAAAYPGLYSLAAETLREIEQVSKAHVQRNPYLALASTRRRTVSAPGPATSAASQTQHASATKGQPTQAAPAASQPTQATSAASKTQAAPATSSQPQPAGPRPPEPRRAEEVFPPGCSLALVFFLLIAVLIVVSQI
;
A
#
# COMPACT_ATOMS: atom_id res chain seq x y z
N MET A 1 36.71 -38.46 12.52
CA MET A 1 38.02 -37.79 12.39
C MET A 1 37.73 -36.46 11.74
N THR A 2 37.59 -35.42 12.54
CA THR A 2 37.47 -34.04 12.05
C THR A 2 38.72 -33.73 11.24
N GLU A 3 38.55 -33.37 9.97
CA GLU A 3 39.64 -32.84 9.14
C GLU A 3 40.21 -31.64 9.89
N ARG A 4 41.46 -31.75 10.38
CA ARG A 4 42.14 -30.65 11.07
C ARG A 4 42.23 -29.50 10.06
N VAL A 5 41.47 -28.43 10.29
CA VAL A 5 41.49 -27.22 9.47
C VAL A 5 42.94 -26.78 9.33
N LEU A 6 43.39 -26.66 8.09
CA LEU A 6 44.80 -26.42 7.77
C LEU A 6 45.15 -24.97 8.14
N ASP A 7 45.99 -24.76 9.15
CA ASP A 7 46.46 -23.43 9.56
C ASP A 7 47.40 -22.86 8.47
N TYR A 8 47.07 -21.69 7.92
CA TYR A 8 47.82 -21.00 6.87
C TYR A 8 49.19 -20.52 7.33
N PHE A 9 49.35 -20.21 8.62
CA PHE A 9 50.64 -19.88 9.22
C PHE A 9 51.52 -21.13 9.30
N GLU A 10 50.97 -22.27 9.74
CA GLU A 10 51.68 -23.57 9.75
C GLU A 10 52.04 -24.02 8.32
N LEU A 11 51.12 -23.84 7.37
CA LEU A 11 51.29 -24.17 5.96
C LEU A 11 52.47 -23.43 5.32
N LEU A 12 52.64 -22.14 5.64
CA LEU A 12 53.78 -21.36 5.17
C LEU A 12 55.03 -21.51 6.06
N GLY A 13 54.89 -22.07 7.26
CA GLY A 13 55.94 -22.19 8.26
C GLY A 13 56.39 -20.83 8.79
N VAL A 14 55.43 -19.95 9.07
CA VAL A 14 55.65 -18.60 9.60
C VAL A 14 54.88 -18.40 10.90
N ASP A 15 55.36 -17.48 11.74
CA ASP A 15 54.67 -17.11 12.98
C ASP A 15 53.44 -16.22 12.71
N ARG A 16 52.47 -16.21 13.62
CA ARG A 16 51.30 -15.32 13.56
C ARG A 16 51.66 -13.83 13.60
N THR A 17 52.84 -13.43 14.07
CA THR A 17 53.31 -12.05 14.01
C THR A 17 54.11 -11.73 12.74
N ALA A 18 54.17 -12.65 11.77
CA ALA A 18 54.97 -12.48 10.56
C ALA A 18 54.55 -11.26 9.74
N SER A 19 55.56 -10.50 9.30
CA SER A 19 55.41 -9.36 8.41
C SER A 19 55.02 -9.80 6.99
N PRO A 20 54.43 -8.90 6.17
CA PRO A 20 54.08 -9.21 4.78
C PRO A 20 55.26 -9.74 3.94
N ASP A 21 56.47 -9.26 4.21
CA ASP A 21 57.68 -9.69 3.49
C ASP A 21 58.19 -11.07 3.95
N GLU A 22 57.95 -11.45 5.20
CA GLU A 22 58.21 -12.81 5.68
C GLU A 22 57.23 -13.81 5.06
N ILE A 23 55.94 -13.45 4.98
CA ILE A 23 54.90 -14.26 4.32
C ILE A 23 55.24 -14.47 2.84
N LYS A 24 55.60 -13.41 2.10
CA LYS A 24 56.02 -13.51 0.69
C LYS A 24 57.25 -14.40 0.51
N ARG A 25 58.26 -14.25 1.36
CA ARG A 25 59.49 -15.07 1.30
C ARG A 25 59.20 -16.53 1.62
N ALA A 26 58.36 -16.81 2.60
CA ALA A 26 57.97 -18.16 2.98
C ALA A 26 57.17 -18.87 1.88
N TRP A 27 56.17 -18.19 1.32
CA TRP A 27 55.42 -18.67 0.15
C TRP A 27 56.33 -18.99 -1.03
N ALA A 28 57.29 -18.09 -1.36
CA ALA A 28 58.22 -18.30 -2.47
C ALA A 28 59.14 -19.53 -2.28
N ARG A 29 59.48 -19.88 -1.03
CA ARG A 29 60.20 -21.12 -0.72
C ARG A 29 59.32 -22.34 -0.95
N GLN A 30 58.08 -22.31 -0.44
CA GLN A 30 57.15 -23.44 -0.52
C GLN A 30 56.71 -23.76 -1.97
N VAL A 31 56.42 -22.74 -2.78
CA VAL A 31 55.99 -22.93 -4.18
C VAL A 31 57.10 -23.49 -5.09
N ARG A 32 58.38 -23.28 -4.75
CA ARG A 32 59.52 -23.91 -5.46
C ARG A 32 59.60 -25.42 -5.20
N ILE A 33 59.11 -25.87 -4.03
CA ILE A 33 59.06 -27.28 -3.64
C ILE A 33 57.78 -27.92 -4.22
N HIS A 34 56.64 -27.28 -3.99
CA HIS A 34 55.31 -27.68 -4.46
C HIS A 34 54.94 -26.88 -5.72
N THR A 35 55.60 -27.17 -6.84
CA THR A 35 55.29 -26.54 -8.13
C THR A 35 53.92 -26.97 -8.64
N PRO A 36 53.23 -26.18 -9.48
CA PRO A 36 51.90 -26.52 -10.00
C PRO A 36 51.83 -27.91 -10.65
N ASP A 37 52.89 -28.33 -11.34
CA ASP A 37 52.95 -29.64 -12.01
C ASP A 37 53.24 -30.82 -11.06
N LYS A 38 53.86 -30.56 -9.90
CA LYS A 38 54.28 -31.61 -8.96
C LYS A 38 53.24 -31.86 -7.88
N ASP A 39 52.62 -30.79 -7.39
CA ASP A 39 51.64 -30.84 -6.32
C ASP A 39 50.60 -29.72 -6.49
N PRO A 40 49.65 -29.89 -7.44
CA PRO A 40 48.67 -28.86 -7.77
C PRO A 40 47.82 -28.45 -6.56
N LYS A 41 47.43 -29.43 -5.73
CA LYS A 41 46.58 -29.20 -4.55
C LYS A 41 47.32 -28.34 -3.53
N ARG A 42 48.56 -28.71 -3.17
CA ARG A 42 49.34 -27.93 -2.20
C ARG A 42 49.71 -26.56 -2.73
N ASN A 43 50.00 -26.44 -4.02
CA ASN A 43 50.26 -25.15 -4.64
C ASN A 43 49.03 -24.22 -4.54
N HIS A 44 47.83 -24.76 -4.75
CA HIS A 44 46.58 -24.02 -4.58
C HIS A 44 46.39 -23.53 -3.14
N GLU A 45 46.56 -24.41 -2.15
CA GLU A 45 46.50 -24.06 -0.71
C GLU A 45 47.51 -22.95 -0.35
N LEU A 46 48.75 -23.04 -0.85
CA LEU A 46 49.78 -22.02 -0.62
C LEU A 46 49.41 -20.66 -1.19
N ASN A 47 48.79 -20.63 -2.37
CA ASN A 47 48.33 -19.40 -3.00
C ASN A 47 47.14 -18.79 -2.23
N GLN A 48 46.22 -19.61 -1.72
CA GLN A 48 45.13 -19.16 -0.85
C GLN A 48 45.66 -18.58 0.46
N ALA A 49 46.60 -19.27 1.12
CA ALA A 49 47.23 -18.81 2.36
C ALA A 49 47.94 -17.47 2.16
N LYS A 50 48.70 -17.33 1.06
CA LYS A 50 49.33 -16.06 0.71
C LYS A 50 48.30 -14.96 0.47
N ALA A 51 47.23 -15.23 -0.28
CA ALA A 51 46.21 -14.23 -0.58
C ALA A 51 45.53 -13.74 0.70
N THR A 52 45.16 -14.67 1.59
CA THR A 52 44.48 -14.39 2.85
C THR A 52 45.38 -13.65 3.84
N LEU A 53 46.62 -14.10 4.05
CA LEU A 53 47.51 -13.52 5.06
C LEU A 53 48.15 -12.19 4.63
N LEU A 54 48.11 -11.85 3.34
CA LEU A 54 48.61 -10.55 2.84
C LEU A 54 47.55 -9.46 2.82
N ASP A 55 46.26 -9.80 2.72
CA ASP A 55 45.19 -8.82 2.85
C ASP A 55 44.88 -8.56 4.33
N PRO A 56 45.02 -7.32 4.84
CA PRO A 56 44.84 -7.05 6.27
C PRO A 56 43.45 -7.39 6.82
N LYS A 57 42.39 -7.21 6.02
CA LYS A 57 41.01 -7.51 6.43
C LYS A 57 40.79 -9.02 6.45
N ALA A 58 41.19 -9.72 5.39
CA ALA A 58 41.09 -11.17 5.29
C ALA A 58 41.95 -11.90 6.34
N ARG A 59 43.13 -11.37 6.66
CA ARG A 59 43.99 -11.91 7.73
C ARG A 59 43.30 -11.82 9.09
N LYS A 60 42.74 -10.67 9.45
CA LYS A 60 42.03 -10.50 10.72
C LYS A 60 40.79 -11.40 10.80
N ALA A 61 40.03 -11.52 9.71
CA ALA A 61 38.90 -12.43 9.64
C ALA A 61 39.35 -13.88 9.88
N TYR A 62 40.44 -14.29 9.20
CA TYR A 62 41.02 -15.61 9.35
C TYR A 62 41.53 -15.89 10.77
N GLU A 63 42.23 -14.93 11.38
CA GLU A 63 42.69 -15.00 12.76
C GLU A 63 41.51 -15.13 13.73
N ALA A 64 40.45 -14.35 13.55
CA ALA A 64 39.23 -14.48 14.35
C ALA A 64 38.55 -15.85 14.19
N THR A 65 38.52 -16.42 12.99
CA THR A 65 38.00 -17.78 12.78
C THR A 65 38.88 -18.84 13.48
N LEU A 66 40.20 -18.67 13.48
CA LEU A 66 41.11 -19.60 14.16
C LEU A 66 40.97 -19.54 15.69
N ASP A 67 40.76 -18.35 16.24
CA ASP A 67 40.76 -18.14 17.69
C ASP A 67 39.36 -18.33 18.31
N TYR A 68 38.31 -17.95 17.59
CA TYR A 68 36.94 -17.85 18.09
C TYR A 68 35.89 -18.42 17.14
N GLY A 69 36.27 -19.22 16.14
CA GLY A 69 35.35 -19.68 15.09
C GLY A 69 34.08 -20.36 15.62
N GLU A 70 34.23 -21.36 16.50
CA GLU A 70 33.09 -22.07 17.12
C GLU A 70 32.23 -21.12 17.96
N GLU A 71 32.84 -20.25 18.76
CA GLU A 71 32.13 -19.28 19.61
C GLU A 71 31.36 -18.24 18.79
N ILE A 72 31.96 -17.72 17.71
CA ILE A 72 31.30 -16.80 16.78
C ILE A 72 30.13 -17.51 16.08
N GLU A 73 30.29 -18.76 15.65
CA GLU A 73 29.22 -19.54 15.02
C GLU A 73 28.04 -19.76 15.98
N ASP A 74 28.31 -20.14 17.23
CA ASP A 74 27.28 -20.34 18.26
C ASP A 74 26.53 -19.03 18.56
N LEU A 75 27.24 -17.92 18.76
CA LEU A 75 26.64 -16.61 19.01
C LEU A 75 25.80 -16.11 17.82
N LEU A 76 26.26 -16.34 16.59
CA LEU A 76 25.50 -15.99 15.40
C LEU A 76 24.25 -16.87 15.26
N ALA A 77 24.33 -18.15 15.62
CA ALA A 77 23.18 -19.06 15.62
C ALA A 77 22.14 -18.65 16.67
N GLU A 78 22.59 -18.24 17.86
CA GLU A 78 21.71 -17.69 18.91
C GLU A 78 21.01 -16.42 18.44
N ALA A 79 21.76 -15.46 17.89
CA ALA A 79 21.18 -14.24 17.33
C ALA A 79 20.16 -14.53 16.21
N GLU A 80 20.46 -15.47 15.31
CA GLU A 80 19.58 -15.82 14.21
C GLU A 80 18.30 -16.52 14.69
N ALA A 81 18.40 -17.34 15.75
CA ALA A 81 17.24 -17.97 16.38
C ALA A 81 16.31 -16.91 17.00
N ALA A 82 16.87 -15.93 17.73
CA ALA A 82 16.12 -14.82 18.30
C ALA A 82 15.49 -13.93 17.22
N ILE A 83 16.23 -13.59 16.15
CA ILE A 83 15.72 -12.84 14.98
C ILE A 83 14.52 -13.56 14.34
N LYS A 84 14.63 -14.88 14.15
CA LYS A 84 13.54 -15.69 13.57
C LYS A 84 12.32 -15.78 14.49
N ALA A 85 12.52 -15.71 15.80
CA ALA A 85 11.46 -15.62 16.79
C ALA A 85 10.88 -14.20 16.94
N GLU A 86 11.45 -13.21 16.24
CA GLU A 86 11.15 -11.76 16.39
C GLU A 86 11.45 -11.24 17.82
N GLU A 87 12.34 -11.91 18.54
CA GLU A 87 12.84 -11.54 19.87
C GLU A 87 14.04 -10.59 19.69
N TRP A 88 13.77 -9.37 19.22
CA TRP A 88 14.80 -8.44 18.75
C TRP A 88 15.82 -8.03 19.82
N ASP A 89 15.38 -7.81 21.06
CA ASP A 89 16.30 -7.44 22.15
C ASP A 89 17.28 -8.57 22.50
N ASP A 90 16.83 -9.83 22.47
CA ASP A 90 17.65 -10.99 22.81
C ASP A 90 18.73 -11.22 21.74
N ALA A 91 18.47 -10.84 20.48
CA ALA A 91 19.48 -10.90 19.41
C ALA A 91 20.61 -9.85 19.56
N VAL A 92 20.42 -8.77 20.34
CA VAL A 92 21.41 -7.68 20.47
C VAL A 92 22.68 -8.15 21.19
N GLY A 93 22.53 -8.94 22.25
CA GLY A 93 23.64 -9.42 23.09
C GLY A 93 24.67 -10.22 22.29
N PRO A 94 24.26 -11.35 21.68
CA PRO A 94 25.17 -12.20 20.92
C PRO A 94 25.86 -11.47 19.76
N LEU A 95 25.15 -10.58 19.05
CA LEU A 95 25.75 -9.76 17.98
C LEU A 95 26.81 -8.79 18.51
N LYS A 96 26.60 -8.19 19.69
CA LYS A 96 27.61 -7.34 20.34
C LYS A 96 28.84 -8.16 20.77
N GLU A 97 28.64 -9.39 21.24
CA GLU A 97 29.73 -10.30 21.62
C GLU A 97 30.54 -10.74 20.40
N VAL A 98 29.90 -11.09 19.28
CA VAL A 98 30.61 -11.35 18.02
C VAL A 98 31.47 -10.16 17.61
N LEU A 99 30.98 -8.93 17.73
CA LEU A 99 31.74 -7.73 17.40
C LEU A 99 32.86 -7.41 18.42
N ALA A 100 32.82 -7.98 19.62
CA ALA A 100 33.92 -7.91 20.58
C ALA A 100 35.04 -8.87 20.18
N LEU A 101 34.70 -10.06 19.68
CA LEU A 101 35.65 -11.08 19.20
C LEU A 101 36.23 -10.73 17.82
N TYR A 102 35.39 -10.20 16.92
CA TYR A 102 35.78 -9.78 15.57
C TYR A 102 35.27 -8.38 15.23
N PRO A 103 35.97 -7.32 15.67
CA PRO A 103 35.53 -5.94 15.50
C PRO A 103 35.49 -5.43 14.05
N ASP A 104 36.06 -6.12 13.07
CA ASP A 104 36.09 -5.67 11.67
C ASP A 104 34.97 -6.30 10.81
N ASP A 105 34.00 -6.99 11.44
CA ASP A 105 32.83 -7.55 10.75
C ASP A 105 31.74 -6.50 10.48
N ASP A 106 31.83 -5.86 9.32
CA ASP A 106 30.81 -4.90 8.89
C ASP A 106 29.45 -5.56 8.58
N ALA A 107 29.42 -6.85 8.25
CA ALA A 107 28.17 -7.57 8.00
C ALA A 107 27.41 -7.82 9.30
N THR A 108 28.08 -8.30 10.34
CA THR A 108 27.48 -8.45 11.68
C THR A 108 27.12 -7.10 12.29
N ARG A 109 27.95 -6.07 12.08
CA ARG A 109 27.63 -4.69 12.49
C ARG A 109 26.37 -4.15 11.83
N PHE A 110 26.19 -4.41 10.53
CA PHE A 110 24.96 -4.04 9.84
C PHE A 110 23.76 -4.84 10.34
N LYS A 111 23.90 -6.16 10.57
CA LYS A 111 22.85 -6.98 11.19
C LYS A 111 22.45 -6.42 12.55
N LEU A 112 23.42 -6.02 13.38
CA LEU A 112 23.17 -5.36 14.67
C LEU A 112 22.38 -4.05 14.50
N ALA A 113 22.70 -3.21 13.52
CA ALA A 113 21.94 -1.99 13.26
C ALA A 113 20.46 -2.28 12.93
N VAL A 114 20.20 -3.28 12.08
CA VAL A 114 18.84 -3.69 11.72
C VAL A 114 18.09 -4.25 12.93
N VAL A 115 18.74 -5.08 13.74
CA VAL A 115 18.16 -5.64 14.98
C VAL A 115 17.85 -4.53 15.99
N LEU A 116 18.76 -3.57 16.19
CA LEU A 116 18.52 -2.41 17.07
C LEU A 116 17.33 -1.58 16.59
N TYR A 117 17.16 -1.38 15.29
CA TYR A 117 16.00 -0.70 14.74
C TYR A 117 14.70 -1.46 15.03
N ARG A 118 14.69 -2.78 14.82
CA ARG A 118 13.52 -3.64 15.09
C ARG A 118 13.19 -3.78 16.58
N ALA A 119 14.18 -3.57 17.45
CA ALA A 119 14.03 -3.52 18.91
C ALA A 119 13.62 -2.13 19.43
N ASP A 120 13.14 -1.21 18.58
CA ASP A 120 12.76 0.17 18.94
C ASP A 120 13.91 0.95 19.63
N ARG A 121 15.16 0.67 19.22
CA ARG A 121 16.40 1.33 19.71
C ARG A 121 17.03 2.15 18.58
N GLU A 122 16.25 3.06 17.99
CA GLU A 122 16.60 3.78 16.76
C GLU A 122 17.86 4.64 16.94
N ARG A 123 18.06 5.24 18.12
CA ARG A 123 19.27 6.03 18.39
C ARG A 123 20.55 5.19 18.34
N GLU A 124 20.55 4.03 18.97
CA GLU A 124 21.70 3.12 18.91
C GLU A 124 21.90 2.58 17.49
N SER A 125 20.82 2.28 16.77
CA SER A 125 20.88 1.88 15.36
C SER A 125 21.53 2.97 14.49
N ALA A 126 21.10 4.22 14.65
CA ALA A 126 21.65 5.36 13.93
C ALA A 126 23.15 5.54 14.19
N ASP A 127 23.61 5.40 15.44
CA ASP A 127 25.03 5.48 15.79
C ASP A 127 25.86 4.39 15.08
N VAL A 128 25.35 3.16 15.03
CA VAL A 128 25.99 2.05 14.31
C VAL A 128 26.04 2.33 12.80
N LEU A 129 24.93 2.81 12.20
CA LEU A 129 24.83 3.13 10.78
C LEU A 129 25.74 4.28 10.38
N TRP A 130 25.86 5.33 11.20
CA TRP A 130 26.85 6.39 10.99
C TRP A 130 28.28 5.85 10.98
N GLY A 131 28.58 4.88 11.85
CA GLY A 131 29.86 4.17 11.85
C GLY A 131 30.11 3.43 10.53
N LEU A 132 29.10 2.72 10.03
CA LEU A 132 29.17 1.98 8.76
C LEU A 132 29.35 2.91 7.56
N VAL A 133 28.60 4.01 7.48
CA VAL A 133 28.74 5.02 6.41
C VAL A 133 30.14 5.63 6.40
N ARG A 134 30.77 5.87 7.57
CA ARG A 134 32.16 6.36 7.61
C ARG A 134 33.18 5.35 7.11
N ARG A 135 32.91 4.05 7.28
CA ARG A 135 33.78 2.95 6.84
C ARG A 135 33.62 2.66 5.35
N GLU A 136 32.39 2.72 4.85
CA GLU A 136 32.06 2.52 3.44
C GLU A 136 31.19 3.67 2.90
N PRO A 137 31.80 4.82 2.53
CA PRO A 137 31.08 6.05 2.18
C PRO A 137 30.27 6.00 0.89
N ASN A 138 30.36 4.91 0.13
CA ASN A 138 29.69 4.72 -1.16
C ASN A 138 28.67 3.56 -1.11
N SER A 139 28.26 3.13 0.08
CA SER A 139 27.29 2.04 0.25
C SER A 139 25.86 2.58 0.20
N SER A 140 25.15 2.33 -0.91
CA SER A 140 23.73 2.65 -1.04
C SER A 140 22.89 2.06 0.10
N LEU A 141 23.18 0.80 0.45
CA LEU A 141 22.49 0.08 1.51
C LEU A 141 22.59 0.80 2.87
N TYR A 142 23.78 1.25 3.25
CA TYR A 142 23.97 1.89 4.56
C TYR A 142 23.27 3.25 4.63
N TYR A 143 23.32 4.04 3.56
CA TYR A 143 22.55 5.29 3.49
C TYR A 143 21.04 5.07 3.48
N HIS A 144 20.55 4.02 2.80
CA HIS A 144 19.14 3.68 2.77
C HIS A 144 18.62 3.38 4.17
N TRP A 145 19.30 2.50 4.91
CA TRP A 145 18.94 2.18 6.30
C TRP A 145 19.10 3.38 7.22
N LEU A 146 20.15 4.19 7.06
CA LEU A 146 20.32 5.42 7.83
C LEU A 146 19.14 6.39 7.59
N GLY A 147 18.67 6.53 6.35
CA GLY A 147 17.50 7.33 6.01
C GLY A 147 16.23 6.86 6.74
N ILE A 148 15.97 5.55 6.74
CA ILE A 148 14.84 4.94 7.47
C ILE A 148 14.93 5.28 8.96
N VAL A 149 16.06 4.98 9.60
CA VAL A 149 16.21 5.17 11.05
C VAL A 149 16.13 6.65 11.45
N LEU A 150 16.70 7.55 10.65
CA LEU A 150 16.63 8.99 10.90
C LEU A 150 15.21 9.55 10.71
N ALA A 151 14.43 8.98 9.79
CA ALA A 151 13.04 9.36 9.59
C ALA A 151 12.19 9.04 10.82
N GLU A 152 12.36 7.85 11.41
CA GLU A 152 11.68 7.46 12.65
C GLU A 152 12.10 8.32 13.86
N LEU A 153 13.37 8.74 13.90
CA LEU A 153 13.84 9.70 14.91
C LEU A 153 13.28 11.13 14.72
N GLY A 154 12.57 11.40 13.63
CA GLY A 154 11.98 12.70 13.32
C GLY A 154 12.97 13.73 12.75
N ASP A 155 14.20 13.32 12.42
CA ASP A 155 15.18 14.20 11.77
C ASP A 155 14.96 14.22 10.25
N THR A 156 13.83 14.79 9.83
CA THR A 156 13.36 14.79 8.44
C THR A 156 14.42 15.33 7.46
N THR A 157 15.21 16.32 7.87
CA THR A 157 16.20 16.94 6.96
C THR A 157 17.38 16.01 6.72
N VAL A 158 17.92 15.39 7.78
CA VAL A 158 19.06 14.48 7.65
C VAL A 158 18.62 13.13 7.06
N ALA A 159 17.38 12.68 7.34
CA ALA A 159 16.78 11.52 6.71
C ALA A 159 16.67 11.69 5.19
N GLU A 160 16.18 12.84 4.71
CA GLU A 160 16.12 13.12 3.27
C GLU A 160 17.52 13.10 2.64
N TRP A 161 18.49 13.72 3.29
CA TRP A 161 19.88 13.71 2.83
C TRP A 161 20.39 12.27 2.68
N ALA A 162 20.19 11.42 3.69
CA ALA A 162 20.62 10.03 3.66
C ALA A 162 19.94 9.24 2.53
N HIS A 163 18.63 9.38 2.35
CA HIS A 163 17.93 8.75 1.22
C HIS A 163 18.47 9.22 -0.14
N ARG A 164 18.79 10.52 -0.29
CA ARG A 164 19.38 11.05 -1.52
C ARG A 164 20.81 10.56 -1.77
N GLU A 165 21.62 10.40 -0.73
CA GLU A 165 22.94 9.75 -0.86
C GLU A 165 22.79 8.29 -1.29
N ALA A 166 21.82 7.55 -0.75
CA ALA A 166 21.54 6.17 -1.17
C ALA A 166 21.28 6.09 -2.69
N CYS A 167 20.47 7.01 -3.22
CA CYS A 167 20.17 7.11 -4.65
C CYS A 167 21.43 7.35 -5.51
N LYS A 168 22.41 8.13 -5.04
CA LYS A 168 23.65 8.39 -5.79
C LYS A 168 24.50 7.15 -5.99
N PHE A 169 24.44 6.22 -5.04
CA PHE A 169 25.27 5.01 -5.02
C PHE A 169 24.53 3.75 -5.47
N SER A 170 23.31 3.87 -6.00
CA SER A 170 22.43 2.73 -6.26
C SER A 170 22.82 1.86 -7.47
N GLN A 171 23.75 2.30 -8.33
CA GLN A 171 24.26 1.54 -9.49
C GLN A 171 23.16 0.83 -10.33
N GLY A 172 22.00 1.46 -10.50
CA GLY A 172 20.87 0.90 -11.24
C GLY A 172 19.80 0.21 -10.40
N ASP A 173 20.00 0.11 -9.08
CA ASP A 173 18.97 -0.32 -8.14
C ASP A 173 17.91 0.78 -7.96
N SER A 174 16.64 0.40 -8.10
CA SER A 174 15.48 1.27 -7.98
C SER A 174 14.98 1.40 -6.53
N GLU A 175 15.37 0.49 -5.64
CA GLU A 175 14.88 0.47 -4.25
C GLU A 175 15.20 1.76 -3.46
N PRO A 176 16.40 2.37 -3.58
CA PRO A 176 16.68 3.64 -2.90
C PRO A 176 15.77 4.79 -3.34
N PHE A 177 15.40 4.83 -4.63
CA PHE A 177 14.50 5.84 -5.18
C PHE A 177 13.06 5.61 -4.70
N ILE A 178 12.60 4.35 -4.64
CA ILE A 178 11.31 3.98 -4.05
C ILE A 178 11.25 4.40 -2.58
N ALA A 179 12.31 4.13 -1.81
CA ALA A 179 12.38 4.53 -0.41
C ALA A 179 12.32 6.06 -0.24
N LEU A 180 13.05 6.80 -1.07
CA LEU A 180 12.98 8.27 -1.10
C LEU A 180 11.56 8.74 -1.46
N ALA A 181 10.89 8.12 -2.43
CA ALA A 181 9.53 8.47 -2.81
C ALA A 181 8.54 8.27 -1.65
N ARG A 182 8.59 7.12 -0.96
CA ARG A 182 7.77 6.84 0.22
C ARG A 182 8.01 7.88 1.31
N PHE A 183 9.27 8.18 1.60
CA PHE A 183 9.66 9.20 2.57
C PHE A 183 9.12 10.60 2.19
N LEU A 184 9.23 11.00 0.92
CA LEU A 184 8.71 12.29 0.46
C LEU A 184 7.18 12.33 0.54
N ALA A 185 6.50 11.23 0.24
CA ALA A 185 5.04 11.12 0.30
C ALA A 185 4.51 11.24 1.73
N THR A 186 5.13 10.56 2.71
CA THR A 186 4.74 10.67 4.13
C THR A 186 4.98 12.07 4.69
N ASN A 187 5.95 12.80 4.14
CA ASN A 187 6.21 14.21 4.44
C ASN A 187 5.39 15.20 3.59
N GLY A 188 4.36 14.74 2.87
CA GLY A 188 3.43 15.58 2.11
C GLY A 188 3.99 16.18 0.82
N ARG A 189 5.17 15.76 0.36
CA ARG A 189 5.85 16.27 -0.85
C ARG A 189 5.55 15.38 -2.06
N ALA A 190 4.27 15.28 -2.40
CA ALA A 190 3.79 14.34 -3.40
C ALA A 190 4.38 14.52 -4.81
N GLU A 191 4.58 15.75 -5.30
CA GLU A 191 5.19 15.94 -6.64
C GLU A 191 6.64 15.41 -6.68
N GLN A 192 7.38 15.57 -5.58
CA GLN A 192 8.76 15.09 -5.52
C GLN A 192 8.82 13.58 -5.32
N ALA A 193 7.85 13.01 -4.60
CA ALA A 193 7.69 11.56 -4.50
C ALA A 193 7.41 10.93 -5.88
N GLU A 194 6.50 11.54 -6.65
CA GLU A 194 6.20 11.15 -8.04
C GLU A 194 7.48 11.20 -8.90
N GLN A 195 8.25 12.29 -8.81
CA GLN A 195 9.53 12.41 -9.51
C GLN A 195 10.53 11.31 -9.10
N ALA A 196 10.64 11.00 -7.81
CA ALA A 196 11.52 9.94 -7.34
C ALA A 196 11.11 8.56 -7.88
N ILE A 197 9.80 8.29 -8.04
CA ILE A 197 9.36 7.07 -8.72
C ILE A 197 9.72 7.08 -10.21
N GLU A 198 9.62 8.22 -10.91
CA GLU A 198 10.08 8.30 -12.30
C GLU A 198 11.59 8.03 -12.41
N GLU A 199 12.39 8.50 -11.47
CA GLU A 199 13.81 8.18 -11.39
C GLU A 199 14.03 6.68 -11.10
N ALA A 200 13.23 6.07 -10.23
CA ALA A 200 13.27 4.64 -9.94
C ALA A 200 13.01 3.77 -11.19
N VAL A 201 12.00 4.14 -12.00
CA VAL A 201 11.61 3.46 -13.24
C VAL A 201 12.68 3.55 -14.34
N HIS A 202 13.62 4.49 -14.23
CA HIS A 202 14.71 4.66 -15.19
C HIS A 202 16.08 4.35 -14.59
N ALA A 203 16.13 3.79 -13.37
CA ALA A 203 17.36 3.64 -12.61
C ALA A 203 18.39 2.78 -13.36
N ASP A 204 17.96 1.67 -13.97
CA ASP A 204 18.82 0.76 -14.72
C ASP A 204 18.97 1.12 -16.22
N GLY A 205 18.34 2.24 -16.63
CA GLY A 205 18.33 2.74 -18.01
C GLY A 205 17.36 2.03 -18.96
N LYS A 206 16.50 1.15 -18.46
CA LYS A 206 15.43 0.49 -19.21
C LYS A 206 14.10 0.69 -18.49
N VAL A 207 13.02 0.48 -19.23
CA VAL A 207 11.66 0.47 -18.66
C VAL A 207 11.07 -0.89 -18.99
N ASP A 208 11.03 -1.77 -18.00
CA ASP A 208 10.55 -3.14 -18.15
C ASP A 208 9.88 -3.68 -16.86
N VAL A 209 9.58 -4.98 -16.84
CA VAL A 209 8.85 -5.62 -15.74
C VAL A 209 9.51 -5.42 -14.38
N SER A 210 10.83 -5.20 -14.29
CA SER A 210 11.50 -4.91 -13.01
C SER A 210 11.02 -3.62 -12.35
N ASP A 211 10.48 -2.66 -13.12
CA ASP A 211 10.00 -1.38 -12.62
C ASP A 211 8.59 -1.44 -12.04
N LEU A 212 7.94 -2.62 -12.10
CA LEU A 212 6.58 -2.81 -11.62
C LEU A 212 6.44 -2.37 -10.16
N ASN A 213 7.41 -2.70 -9.31
CA ASN A 213 7.39 -2.32 -7.90
C ASN A 213 7.38 -0.81 -7.71
N ALA A 214 8.16 -0.07 -8.52
CA ALA A 214 8.19 1.39 -8.47
C ALA A 214 6.85 1.98 -8.92
N LEU A 215 6.29 1.51 -10.05
CA LEU A 215 5.00 2.01 -10.54
C LEU A 215 3.83 1.73 -9.57
N LEU A 216 3.88 0.63 -8.83
CA LEU A 216 2.84 0.29 -7.84
C LEU A 216 2.83 1.20 -6.61
N GLU A 217 3.81 2.09 -6.44
CA GLU A 217 3.79 3.13 -5.39
C GLU A 217 3.01 4.38 -5.79
N LEU A 218 2.89 4.68 -7.10
CA LEU A 218 2.18 5.87 -7.59
C LEU A 218 0.73 5.98 -7.10
N PRO A 219 -0.09 4.90 -7.10
CA PRO A 219 -1.46 5.00 -6.63
C PRO A 219 -1.56 5.48 -5.17
N PHE A 220 -0.63 5.08 -4.30
CA PHE A 220 -0.58 5.56 -2.92
C PHE A 220 -0.20 7.03 -2.83
N ILE A 221 0.81 7.45 -3.62
CA ILE A 221 1.26 8.85 -3.68
C ILE A 221 0.11 9.74 -4.17
N HIS A 222 -0.59 9.34 -5.23
CA HIS A 222 -1.71 10.08 -5.79
C HIS A 222 -2.94 10.09 -4.87
N LEU A 223 -3.22 8.99 -4.18
CA LEU A 223 -4.27 8.93 -3.16
C LEU A 223 -3.98 9.89 -1.99
N ALA A 224 -2.75 9.89 -1.47
CA ALA A 224 -2.33 10.80 -0.40
C ALA A 224 -2.39 12.28 -0.84
N ALA A 225 -2.01 12.55 -2.08
CA ALA A 225 -2.10 13.88 -2.70
C ALA A 225 -3.52 14.28 -3.13
N LYS A 226 -4.52 13.40 -2.96
CA LYS A 226 -5.90 13.58 -3.44
C LYS A 226 -6.01 13.83 -4.97
N LYS A 227 -5.01 13.37 -5.73
CA LYS A 227 -4.98 13.41 -7.20
C LYS A 227 -5.76 12.22 -7.78
N TYR A 228 -7.04 12.10 -7.46
CA TYR A 228 -7.86 10.94 -7.78
C TYR A 228 -7.92 10.56 -9.27
N GLY A 229 -7.88 11.56 -10.16
CA GLY A 229 -7.86 11.33 -11.61
C GLY A 229 -6.57 10.68 -12.14
N MET A 230 -5.54 10.54 -11.31
CA MET A 230 -4.30 9.86 -11.69
C MET A 230 -4.34 8.35 -11.42
N ILE A 231 -5.19 7.86 -10.50
CA ILE A 231 -5.24 6.43 -10.11
C ILE A 231 -5.50 5.52 -11.32
N GLU A 232 -6.42 5.93 -12.20
CA GLU A 232 -6.69 5.21 -13.44
C GLU A 232 -5.49 5.24 -14.40
N ARG A 233 -4.79 6.38 -14.48
CA ARG A 233 -3.57 6.51 -15.30
C ARG A 233 -2.46 5.62 -14.77
N ASP A 234 -2.34 5.47 -13.46
CA ASP A 234 -1.34 4.59 -12.85
C ASP A 234 -1.58 3.13 -13.26
N ALA A 235 -2.84 2.66 -13.21
CA ALA A 235 -3.19 1.33 -13.72
C ALA A 235 -2.91 1.19 -15.23
N GLN A 236 -3.19 2.21 -16.03
CA GLN A 236 -2.85 2.20 -17.46
C GLN A 236 -1.34 2.09 -17.69
N ARG A 237 -0.52 2.79 -16.91
CA ARG A 237 0.94 2.69 -16.98
C ARG A 237 1.44 1.31 -16.59
N VAL A 238 0.91 0.73 -15.52
CA VAL A 238 1.22 -0.65 -15.12
C VAL A 238 0.84 -1.64 -16.24
N ARG A 239 -0.35 -1.48 -16.84
CA ARG A 239 -0.76 -2.32 -17.97
C ARG A 239 0.15 -2.19 -19.18
N GLN A 240 0.62 -0.98 -19.48
CA GLN A 240 1.56 -0.72 -20.57
C GLN A 240 2.93 -1.35 -20.30
N LEU A 241 3.44 -1.22 -19.08
CA LEU A 241 4.71 -1.85 -18.66
C LEU A 241 4.65 -3.38 -18.83
N LEU A 242 3.52 -3.97 -18.46
CA LEU A 242 3.30 -5.41 -18.52
C LEU A 242 2.76 -5.90 -19.88
N ALA A 243 2.80 -5.06 -20.93
CA ALA A 243 2.33 -5.45 -22.26
C ALA A 243 3.19 -6.60 -22.82
N GLY A 244 2.56 -7.76 -23.00
CA GLY A 244 3.25 -8.98 -23.47
C GLY A 244 4.00 -9.75 -22.37
N ALA A 245 3.90 -9.31 -21.11
CA ALA A 245 4.37 -10.06 -19.96
C ALA A 245 3.39 -11.18 -19.57
N ASP A 246 3.77 -11.97 -18.57
CA ASP A 246 2.91 -13.03 -18.03
C ASP A 246 1.58 -12.45 -17.49
N PRO A 247 0.41 -13.01 -17.87
CA PRO A 247 -0.88 -12.53 -17.38
C PRO A 247 -1.01 -12.52 -15.85
N GLY A 248 -0.32 -13.42 -15.15
CA GLY A 248 -0.31 -13.46 -13.68
C GLY A 248 0.25 -12.19 -13.03
N LEU A 249 1.09 -11.42 -13.73
CA LEU A 249 1.58 -10.13 -13.24
C LEU A 249 0.51 -9.04 -13.26
N LEU A 250 -0.39 -9.06 -14.25
CA LEU A 250 -1.55 -8.18 -14.29
C LEU A 250 -2.55 -8.54 -13.19
N GLU A 251 -2.75 -9.84 -12.92
CA GLU A 251 -3.57 -10.31 -11.80
C GLU A 251 -2.98 -9.90 -10.45
N PHE A 252 -1.66 -10.04 -10.28
CA PHE A 252 -0.95 -9.56 -9.09
C PHE A 252 -1.12 -8.05 -8.91
N ALA A 253 -0.92 -7.27 -9.97
CA ALA A 253 -1.11 -5.82 -9.92
C ALA A 253 -2.57 -5.46 -9.59
N ALA A 254 -3.55 -6.11 -10.21
CA ALA A 254 -4.97 -5.91 -9.90
C ALA A 254 -5.26 -6.20 -8.42
N PHE A 255 -4.71 -7.29 -7.88
CA PHE A 255 -4.83 -7.63 -6.46
C PHE A 255 -4.27 -6.53 -5.55
N ARG A 256 -3.13 -5.92 -5.92
CA ARG A 256 -2.56 -4.79 -5.16
C ARG A 256 -3.51 -3.59 -5.11
N PHE A 257 -4.19 -3.26 -6.21
CA PHE A 257 -5.20 -2.19 -6.21
C PHE A 257 -6.44 -2.58 -5.38
N MET A 258 -6.87 -3.84 -5.43
CA MET A 258 -7.99 -4.33 -4.63
C MET A 258 -7.70 -4.32 -3.13
N ASP A 259 -6.48 -4.67 -2.71
CA ASP A 259 -6.05 -4.58 -1.30
C ASP A 259 -6.15 -3.13 -0.77
N ILE A 260 -5.80 -2.14 -1.61
CA ILE A 260 -5.98 -0.72 -1.26
C ILE A 260 -7.47 -0.36 -1.18
N ALA A 261 -8.28 -0.84 -2.12
CA ALA A 261 -9.72 -0.63 -2.08
C ALA A 261 -10.34 -1.21 -0.80
N ASP A 262 -9.91 -2.38 -0.34
CA ASP A 262 -10.38 -2.99 0.90
C ASP A 262 -9.96 -2.18 2.14
N LYS A 263 -8.71 -1.70 2.20
CA LYS A 263 -8.26 -0.81 3.28
C LYS A 263 -9.05 0.51 3.31
N LEU A 264 -9.36 1.07 2.14
CA LEU A 264 -10.20 2.26 2.03
C LEU A 264 -11.65 1.99 2.48
N LEU A 265 -12.19 0.81 2.16
CA LEU A 265 -13.49 0.36 2.63
C LEU A 265 -13.56 0.28 4.16
N GLN A 266 -12.52 -0.29 4.78
CA GLN A 266 -12.40 -0.37 6.24
C GLN A 266 -12.25 1.00 6.92
N ALA A 267 -11.76 2.00 6.17
CA ALA A 267 -11.65 3.39 6.61
C ALA A 267 -12.86 4.26 6.22
N ASP A 268 -13.98 3.65 5.79
CA ASP A 268 -15.21 4.32 5.34
C ASP A 268 -15.03 5.30 4.15
N ARG A 269 -13.97 5.11 3.37
CA ARG A 269 -13.62 5.90 2.17
C ARG A 269 -14.12 5.22 0.89
N TYR A 270 -15.44 5.09 0.79
CA TYR A 270 -16.09 4.28 -0.24
C TYR A 270 -15.89 4.77 -1.68
N THR A 271 -15.92 6.08 -1.90
CA THR A 271 -15.74 6.66 -3.24
C THR A 271 -14.33 6.37 -3.75
N GLU A 272 -13.31 6.55 -2.90
CA GLU A 272 -11.94 6.22 -3.26
C GLU A 272 -11.74 4.72 -3.45
N ALA A 273 -12.38 3.87 -2.63
CA ALA A 273 -12.33 2.41 -2.81
C ALA A 273 -12.82 1.98 -4.21
N VAL A 274 -13.89 2.61 -4.72
CA VAL A 274 -14.38 2.34 -6.09
C VAL A 274 -13.38 2.76 -7.16
N LEU A 275 -12.65 3.86 -6.99
CA LEU A 275 -11.61 4.27 -7.95
C LEU A 275 -10.52 3.21 -8.09
N PHE A 276 -10.07 2.64 -6.96
CA PHE A 276 -9.09 1.56 -6.96
C PHE A 276 -9.66 0.26 -7.55
N LEU A 277 -10.92 -0.04 -7.28
CA LEU A 277 -11.61 -1.19 -7.86
C LEU A 277 -11.74 -1.06 -9.39
N ASP A 278 -12.09 0.12 -9.90
CA ASP A 278 -12.16 0.38 -11.32
C ASP A 278 -10.78 0.25 -11.96
N ALA A 279 -9.74 0.83 -11.34
CA ALA A 279 -8.36 0.67 -11.78
C ALA A 279 -7.91 -0.80 -11.78
N ALA A 280 -8.29 -1.59 -10.77
CA ALA A 280 -8.02 -3.04 -10.73
C ALA A 280 -8.70 -3.79 -11.90
N THR A 281 -9.96 -3.47 -12.21
CA THR A 281 -10.68 -4.11 -13.34
C THR A 281 -10.06 -3.80 -14.71
N GLN A 282 -9.33 -2.68 -14.83
CA GLN A 282 -8.56 -2.36 -16.03
C GLN A 282 -7.28 -3.18 -16.16
N LEU A 283 -6.77 -3.75 -15.07
CA LEU A 283 -5.58 -4.61 -15.08
C LEU A 283 -5.98 -6.05 -15.36
N ALA A 284 -6.91 -6.59 -14.56
CA ALA A 284 -7.41 -7.95 -14.69
C ALA A 284 -8.88 -8.05 -14.25
N PRO A 285 -9.65 -9.01 -14.77
CA PRO A 285 -11.01 -9.27 -14.29
C PRO A 285 -11.03 -9.63 -12.80
N ILE A 286 -12.05 -9.16 -12.07
CA ILE A 286 -12.24 -9.54 -10.67
C ILE A 286 -12.58 -11.04 -10.58
N PRO A 287 -11.88 -11.80 -9.71
CA PRO A 287 -12.18 -13.20 -9.45
C PRO A 287 -13.65 -13.45 -9.07
N GLU A 288 -14.19 -14.59 -9.48
CA GLU A 288 -15.63 -14.88 -9.34
C GLU A 288 -16.09 -14.89 -7.88
N ASP A 289 -15.26 -15.41 -6.98
CA ASP A 289 -15.44 -15.45 -5.53
C ASP A 289 -15.48 -14.04 -4.91
N LEU A 290 -14.82 -13.05 -5.53
CA LEU A 290 -14.76 -11.67 -5.06
C LEU A 290 -15.84 -10.77 -5.68
N ARG A 291 -16.69 -11.27 -6.58
CA ARG A 291 -17.79 -10.49 -7.17
C ARG A 291 -18.82 -10.02 -6.14
N GLY A 292 -19.03 -10.79 -5.07
CA GLY A 292 -19.88 -10.38 -3.95
C GLY A 292 -19.34 -9.15 -3.24
N TRP A 293 -18.03 -9.16 -2.97
CA TRP A 293 -17.31 -8.03 -2.38
C TRP A 293 -17.32 -6.81 -3.31
N GLU A 294 -17.06 -6.98 -4.61
CA GLU A 294 -17.13 -5.89 -5.59
C GLU A 294 -18.51 -5.20 -5.57
N ARG A 295 -19.59 -5.98 -5.64
CA ARG A 295 -20.96 -5.44 -5.59
C ARG A 295 -21.20 -4.66 -4.30
N ARG A 296 -20.71 -5.17 -3.17
CA ARG A 296 -20.84 -4.49 -1.87
C ARG A 296 -20.12 -3.15 -1.87
N VAL A 297 -18.87 -3.08 -2.34
CA VAL A 297 -18.09 -1.82 -2.40
C VAL A 297 -18.80 -0.78 -3.24
N ARG A 298 -19.25 -1.16 -4.45
CA ARG A 298 -19.96 -0.26 -5.36
C ARG A 298 -21.28 0.25 -4.76
N LEU A 299 -22.06 -0.65 -4.15
CA LEU A 299 -23.33 -0.29 -3.52
C LEU A 299 -23.11 0.64 -2.32
N LEU A 300 -22.09 0.43 -1.49
CA LEU A 300 -21.77 1.33 -0.37
C LEU A 300 -21.41 2.74 -0.85
N ALA A 301 -20.56 2.84 -1.87
CA ALA A 301 -20.20 4.13 -2.45
C ALA A 301 -21.45 4.86 -3.00
N GLN A 302 -22.32 4.12 -3.68
CA GLN A 302 -23.59 4.66 -4.18
C GLN A 302 -24.51 5.12 -3.05
N ILE A 303 -24.69 4.30 -2.00
CA ILE A 303 -25.52 4.63 -0.82
C ILE A 303 -25.05 5.91 -0.16
N VAL A 304 -23.73 6.07 0.07
CA VAL A 304 -23.18 7.26 0.73
C VAL A 304 -23.39 8.51 -0.11
N GLN A 305 -23.18 8.42 -1.43
CA GLN A 305 -23.46 9.52 -2.33
C GLN A 305 -24.95 9.89 -2.34
N GLU A 306 -25.83 8.89 -2.36
CA GLU A 306 -27.27 9.05 -2.34
C GLU A 306 -27.78 9.66 -1.04
N LEU A 307 -27.27 9.22 0.12
CA LEU A 307 -27.59 9.80 1.43
C LEU A 307 -27.18 11.27 1.51
N GLY A 308 -25.99 11.60 0.99
CA GLY A 308 -25.54 12.99 0.91
C GLY A 308 -26.51 13.88 0.14
N ARG A 309 -27.02 13.41 -1.00
CA ARG A 309 -28.04 14.13 -1.78
C ARG A 309 -29.41 14.15 -1.10
N LEU A 310 -29.83 13.01 -0.54
CA LEU A 310 -31.15 12.83 0.06
C LEU A 310 -31.33 13.70 1.31
N LYS A 311 -30.26 13.91 2.07
CA LYS A 311 -30.26 14.81 3.23
C LYS A 311 -30.87 16.16 2.89
N ASP A 312 -30.46 16.76 1.78
CA ASP A 312 -30.86 18.10 1.34
C ASP A 312 -32.10 18.11 0.40
N ASP A 313 -32.70 16.95 0.13
CA ASP A 313 -33.91 16.86 -0.72
C ASP A 313 -35.18 17.13 0.10
N ASP A 314 -35.61 18.39 0.17
CA ASP A 314 -36.83 18.81 0.90
C ASP A 314 -38.14 18.22 0.34
N LEU A 315 -38.09 17.58 -0.84
CA LEU A 315 -39.26 16.96 -1.45
C LEU A 315 -39.52 15.55 -0.93
N VAL A 316 -38.60 14.96 -0.17
CA VAL A 316 -38.79 13.62 0.43
C VAL A 316 -39.13 13.78 1.92
N LEU A 317 -40.23 13.16 2.35
CA LEU A 317 -40.64 13.15 3.76
C LEU A 317 -39.52 12.66 4.71
N PRO A 318 -39.33 13.31 5.88
CA PRO A 318 -38.32 12.91 6.86
C PRO A 318 -38.40 11.44 7.28
N GLY A 319 -39.61 10.90 7.48
CA GLY A 319 -39.78 9.49 7.84
C GLY A 319 -39.26 8.52 6.78
N LEU A 320 -39.43 8.84 5.48
CA LEU A 320 -38.88 8.02 4.39
C LEU A 320 -37.36 8.13 4.33
N LYS A 321 -36.80 9.32 4.59
CA LYS A 321 -35.34 9.50 4.71
C LYS A 321 -34.77 8.64 5.85
N GLY A 322 -35.45 8.63 7.00
CA GLY A 322 -35.06 7.85 8.16
C GLY A 322 -35.12 6.34 7.92
N VAL A 323 -36.20 5.85 7.30
CA VAL A 323 -36.33 4.43 6.90
C VAL A 323 -35.13 3.98 6.07
N VAL A 324 -34.82 4.67 4.96
CA VAL A 324 -33.69 4.25 4.11
C VAL A 324 -32.33 4.44 4.78
N HIS A 325 -32.22 5.39 5.73
CA HIS A 325 -31.02 5.59 6.53
C HIS A 325 -30.77 4.43 7.50
N CYS A 326 -31.81 3.90 8.17
CA CYS A 326 -31.68 2.72 9.03
C CYS A 326 -31.16 1.49 8.26
N TYR A 327 -31.71 1.26 7.06
CA TYR A 327 -31.23 0.20 6.18
C TYR A 327 -29.76 0.42 5.78
N ALA A 328 -29.37 1.66 5.47
CA ALA A 328 -27.99 1.99 5.14
C ALA A 328 -27.02 1.72 6.29
N ILE A 329 -27.40 2.09 7.53
CA ILE A 329 -26.62 1.80 8.74
C ILE A 329 -26.40 0.29 8.88
N GLY A 330 -27.46 -0.51 8.78
CA GLY A 330 -27.38 -1.96 8.92
C GLY A 330 -26.51 -2.62 7.84
N PHE A 331 -26.62 -2.17 6.60
CA PHE A 331 -25.83 -2.71 5.49
C PHE A 331 -24.35 -2.32 5.54
N ALA A 332 -24.06 -1.08 5.90
CA ALA A 332 -22.70 -0.59 6.04
C ALA A 332 -22.02 -1.13 7.30
N GLY A 333 -22.80 -1.46 8.33
CA GLY A 333 -22.29 -1.82 9.65
C GLY A 333 -21.78 -0.60 10.43
N TRP A 334 -22.33 0.58 10.16
CA TRP A 334 -21.95 1.80 10.85
C TRP A 334 -22.32 1.74 12.32
N LYS A 335 -21.40 2.20 13.17
CA LYS A 335 -21.67 2.39 14.59
C LYS A 335 -22.38 3.72 14.79
N VAL A 336 -23.49 3.69 15.50
CA VAL A 336 -24.31 4.87 15.82
C VAL A 336 -24.60 4.91 17.33
N ASP A 337 -24.78 6.11 17.86
CA ASP A 337 -25.00 6.36 19.30
C ASP A 337 -26.49 6.36 19.70
N PHE A 338 -27.36 5.81 18.85
CA PHE A 338 -28.80 5.72 19.08
C PHE A 338 -29.31 4.32 18.75
N ASP A 339 -30.48 3.96 19.29
CA ASP A 339 -31.13 2.70 18.97
C ASP A 339 -31.77 2.78 17.58
N VAL A 340 -31.23 2.00 16.63
CA VAL A 340 -31.66 2.02 15.23
C VAL A 340 -33.11 1.53 15.08
N GLN A 341 -33.56 0.62 15.95
CA GLN A 341 -34.92 0.08 15.92
C GLN A 341 -35.92 1.13 16.42
N GLU A 342 -35.63 1.80 17.54
CA GLU A 342 -36.47 2.89 18.06
C GLU A 342 -36.58 4.03 17.03
N TYR A 343 -35.45 4.45 16.46
CA TYR A 343 -35.44 5.48 15.42
C TYR A 343 -36.22 5.06 14.16
N PHE A 344 -36.16 3.79 13.78
CA PHE A 344 -36.94 3.26 12.66
C PHE A 344 -38.45 3.33 12.94
N GLU A 345 -38.88 2.99 14.15
CA GLU A 345 -40.29 3.06 14.56
C GLU A 345 -40.81 4.51 14.57
N GLU A 346 -40.04 5.46 15.11
CA GLU A 346 -40.37 6.89 15.07
C GLU A 346 -40.55 7.39 13.62
N CYS A 347 -39.72 6.91 12.70
CA CYS A 347 -39.83 7.25 11.29
C CYS A 347 -41.12 6.75 10.66
N LEU A 348 -41.56 5.53 11.01
CA LEU A 348 -42.84 4.98 10.55
C LEU A 348 -44.04 5.72 11.12
N ASP A 349 -44.03 6.06 12.42
CA ASP A 349 -45.09 6.85 13.06
C ASP A 349 -45.25 8.24 12.38
N GLY A 350 -44.13 8.86 12.00
CA GLY A 350 -44.14 10.09 11.23
C GLY A 350 -44.76 9.94 9.83
N LEU A 351 -44.65 8.77 9.19
CA LEU A 351 -45.29 8.49 7.90
C LEU A 351 -46.78 8.20 8.04
N ASP A 352 -47.21 7.52 9.10
CA ASP A 352 -48.62 7.24 9.36
C ASP A 352 -49.45 8.53 9.54
N THR A 353 -48.84 9.55 10.17
CA THR A 353 -49.47 10.86 10.35
C THR A 353 -49.37 11.77 9.11
N SER A 354 -48.61 11.37 8.10
CA SER A 354 -48.39 12.15 6.87
C SER A 354 -49.50 11.96 5.84
N ASN A 355 -49.58 12.88 4.85
CA ASN A 355 -50.50 12.72 3.72
C ASN A 355 -50.06 11.53 2.86
N GLN A 356 -50.87 10.47 2.83
CA GLN A 356 -50.58 9.20 2.17
C GLN A 356 -50.35 9.31 0.65
N TYR A 357 -50.93 10.31 -0.02
CA TYR A 357 -50.61 10.57 -1.44
C TYR A 357 -49.19 11.14 -1.60
N THR A 358 -48.72 11.93 -0.63
CA THR A 358 -47.34 12.45 -0.64
C THR A 358 -46.35 11.31 -0.41
N VAL A 359 -46.66 10.41 0.53
CA VAL A 359 -45.86 9.20 0.78
C VAL A 359 -45.66 8.39 -0.52
N LEU A 360 -46.73 8.16 -1.30
CA LEU A 360 -46.62 7.46 -2.59
C LEU A 360 -45.68 8.16 -3.57
N CYS A 361 -45.87 9.46 -3.80
CA CYS A 361 -45.01 10.21 -4.70
C CYS A 361 -43.53 10.20 -4.27
N ASP A 362 -43.29 10.20 -2.95
CA ASP A 362 -41.94 10.26 -2.40
C ASP A 362 -41.27 8.88 -2.46
N VAL A 363 -42.01 7.78 -2.30
CA VAL A 363 -41.51 6.41 -2.58
C VAL A 363 -41.14 6.25 -4.06
N GLU A 364 -41.98 6.74 -4.97
CA GLU A 364 -41.66 6.75 -6.41
C GLU A 364 -40.42 7.61 -6.71
N ARG A 365 -40.26 8.75 -6.02
CA ARG A 365 -39.08 9.59 -6.11
C ARG A 365 -37.83 8.88 -5.59
N LEU A 366 -37.92 8.15 -4.49
CA LEU A 366 -36.83 7.30 -3.98
C LEU A 366 -36.40 6.27 -5.03
N ALA A 367 -37.35 5.56 -5.63
CA ALA A 367 -37.06 4.58 -6.68
C ALA A 367 -36.36 5.20 -7.90
N ALA A 368 -36.75 6.42 -8.29
CA ALA A 368 -36.22 7.08 -9.48
C ALA A 368 -34.88 7.81 -9.24
N ALA A 369 -34.71 8.50 -8.12
CA ALA A 369 -33.57 9.40 -7.87
C ALA A 369 -32.51 8.82 -6.93
N TYR A 370 -32.84 7.76 -6.18
CA TYR A 370 -31.99 7.13 -5.17
C TYR A 370 -32.07 5.58 -5.27
N PRO A 371 -31.71 4.99 -6.42
CA PRO A 371 -31.90 3.56 -6.68
C PRO A 371 -31.09 2.66 -5.74
N GLY A 372 -29.93 3.09 -5.24
CA GLY A 372 -29.15 2.33 -4.27
C GLY A 372 -29.89 2.20 -2.93
N LEU A 373 -30.34 3.33 -2.38
CA LEU A 373 -31.14 3.39 -1.16
C LEU A 373 -32.49 2.67 -1.32
N TYR A 374 -33.15 2.85 -2.46
CA TYR A 374 -34.40 2.13 -2.73
C TYR A 374 -34.17 0.62 -2.79
N SER A 375 -33.11 0.16 -3.46
CA SER A 375 -32.80 -1.27 -3.57
C SER A 375 -32.56 -1.91 -2.20
N LEU A 376 -31.99 -1.15 -1.27
CA LEU A 376 -31.65 -1.63 0.06
C LEU A 376 -32.88 -1.81 0.95
N ALA A 377 -33.85 -0.91 0.85
CA ALA A 377 -35.11 -0.94 1.61
C ALA A 377 -36.30 -1.39 0.75
N ALA A 378 -36.06 -2.12 -0.34
CA ALA A 378 -37.05 -2.31 -1.40
C ALA A 378 -38.31 -3.06 -0.93
N GLU A 379 -38.17 -3.99 0.00
CA GLU A 379 -39.31 -4.73 0.57
C GLU A 379 -40.21 -3.80 1.39
N THR A 380 -39.62 -3.12 2.38
CA THR A 380 -40.32 -2.16 3.25
C THR A 380 -40.95 -1.01 2.47
N LEU A 381 -40.24 -0.45 1.49
CA LEU A 381 -40.77 0.64 0.68
C LEU A 381 -41.98 0.20 -0.16
N ARG A 382 -41.97 -1.05 -0.66
CA ARG A 382 -43.14 -1.62 -1.36
C ARG A 382 -44.32 -1.85 -0.40
N GLU A 383 -44.07 -2.25 0.84
CA GLU A 383 -45.13 -2.37 1.85
C GLU A 383 -45.75 -1.02 2.19
N ILE A 384 -44.91 0.00 2.45
CA ILE A 384 -45.35 1.39 2.66
C ILE A 384 -46.18 1.88 1.48
N GLU A 385 -45.73 1.60 0.25
CA GLU A 385 -46.45 1.94 -0.97
C GLU A 385 -47.83 1.25 -1.04
N GLN A 386 -47.91 -0.04 -0.73
CA GLN A 386 -49.18 -0.79 -0.73
C GLN A 386 -50.17 -0.25 0.30
N VAL A 387 -49.72 0.01 1.53
CA VAL A 387 -50.56 0.57 2.60
C VAL A 387 -51.06 1.96 2.22
N SER A 388 -50.18 2.80 1.67
CA SER A 388 -50.53 4.16 1.25
C SER A 388 -51.53 4.15 0.08
N LYS A 389 -51.36 3.25 -0.90
CA LYS A 389 -52.31 3.06 -2.02
C LYS A 389 -53.70 2.70 -1.52
N ALA A 390 -53.80 1.77 -0.57
CA ALA A 390 -55.08 1.37 0.00
C ALA A 390 -55.80 2.53 0.71
N HIS A 391 -55.06 3.39 1.43
CA HIS A 391 -55.61 4.59 2.06
C HIS A 391 -56.11 5.62 1.05
N VAL A 392 -55.31 5.92 0.03
CA VAL A 392 -55.69 6.88 -1.02
C VAL A 392 -56.91 6.39 -1.81
N GLN A 393 -57.01 5.09 -2.10
CA GLN A 393 -58.19 4.50 -2.74
C GLN A 393 -59.46 4.67 -1.90
N ARG A 394 -59.36 4.55 -0.57
CA ARG A 394 -60.48 4.77 0.36
C ARG A 394 -60.83 6.25 0.55
N ASN A 395 -59.88 7.17 0.32
CA ASN A 395 -60.09 8.61 0.49
C ASN A 395 -59.44 9.44 -0.65
N PRO A 396 -60.12 9.58 -1.81
CA PRO A 396 -59.56 10.22 -3.00
C PRO A 396 -59.19 11.71 -2.84
N TYR A 397 -59.76 12.40 -1.84
CA TYR A 397 -59.51 13.83 -1.60
C TYR A 397 -58.07 14.11 -1.16
N LEU A 398 -57.32 13.11 -0.70
CA LEU A 398 -55.91 13.23 -0.32
C LEU A 398 -55.01 13.71 -1.48
N ALA A 399 -55.37 13.38 -2.72
CA ALA A 399 -54.65 13.82 -3.93
C ALA A 399 -54.92 15.30 -4.29
N LEU A 400 -56.06 15.86 -3.85
CA LEU A 400 -56.42 17.26 -4.10
C LEU A 400 -55.80 18.23 -3.09
N ALA A 401 -55.50 17.75 -1.87
CA ALA A 401 -54.85 18.53 -0.83
C ALA A 401 -53.34 18.74 -1.09
N SER A 402 -52.68 17.78 -1.75
CA SER A 402 -51.23 17.81 -2.04
C SER A 402 -50.87 18.73 -3.21
N THR A 403 -51.77 18.92 -4.18
CA THR A 403 -51.56 19.77 -5.37
C THR A 403 -51.38 21.26 -5.03
N ARG A 404 -51.88 21.73 -3.86
CA ARG A 404 -51.72 23.12 -3.40
C ARG A 404 -50.36 23.43 -2.76
N ARG A 405 -49.63 22.45 -2.22
CA ARG A 405 -48.28 22.67 -1.63
C ARG A 405 -47.17 22.67 -2.70
N ARG A 406 -47.32 21.88 -3.76
CA ARG A 406 -46.28 21.75 -4.81
C ARG A 406 -46.25 22.90 -5.82
N THR A 407 -47.30 23.71 -5.95
CA THR A 407 -47.30 24.88 -6.86
C THR A 407 -46.53 26.09 -6.33
N VAL A 408 -46.08 26.09 -5.07
CA VAL A 408 -45.33 27.21 -4.47
C VAL A 408 -43.81 27.05 -4.62
N SER A 409 -43.32 25.90 -5.07
CA SER A 409 -41.88 25.64 -5.29
C SER A 409 -41.63 24.98 -6.65
N ALA A 410 -41.88 25.73 -7.73
CA ALA A 410 -41.34 25.38 -9.04
C ALA A 410 -40.04 26.18 -9.25
N PRO A 411 -38.89 25.54 -9.53
CA PRO A 411 -37.73 26.26 -9.99
C PRO A 411 -38.04 26.80 -11.39
N GLY A 412 -37.84 28.10 -11.59
CA GLY A 412 -38.00 28.74 -12.90
C GLY A 412 -37.09 28.08 -13.95
N PRO A 413 -37.48 28.07 -15.23
CA PRO A 413 -36.67 27.45 -16.27
C PRO A 413 -35.32 28.18 -16.35
N ALA A 414 -34.24 27.40 -16.32
CA ALA A 414 -32.91 27.86 -16.68
C ALA A 414 -32.97 28.41 -18.12
N THR A 415 -33.06 29.72 -18.24
CA THR A 415 -32.95 30.41 -19.51
C THR A 415 -31.48 30.49 -19.86
N SER A 416 -31.09 29.76 -20.90
CA SER A 416 -29.83 30.00 -21.60
C SER A 416 -29.88 31.42 -22.17
N ALA A 417 -29.04 32.31 -21.66
CA ALA A 417 -28.75 33.58 -22.30
C ALA A 417 -27.24 33.69 -22.48
N ALA A 418 -26.76 33.19 -23.61
CA ALA A 418 -25.58 33.74 -24.23
C ALA A 418 -25.91 35.19 -24.62
N SER A 419 -25.18 36.16 -24.08
CA SER A 419 -24.95 37.44 -24.75
C SER A 419 -23.69 38.09 -24.21
N GLN A 420 -22.76 38.24 -25.15
CA GLN A 420 -21.58 39.07 -25.11
C GLN A 420 -21.92 40.48 -24.63
N THR A 421 -21.05 41.07 -23.82
CA THR A 421 -20.72 42.49 -23.96
C THR A 421 -19.23 42.67 -23.81
N GLN A 422 -18.65 43.17 -24.89
CA GLN A 422 -17.29 43.62 -25.02
C GLN A 422 -17.05 44.81 -24.09
N HIS A 423 -15.89 44.84 -23.42
CA HIS A 423 -15.16 46.09 -23.29
C HIS A 423 -13.67 45.82 -23.51
N ALA A 424 -13.20 46.35 -24.64
CA ALA A 424 -11.80 46.45 -25.00
C ALA A 424 -11.08 47.44 -24.07
N SER A 425 -9.85 47.10 -23.68
CA SER A 425 -8.77 48.07 -23.70
C SER A 425 -7.48 47.37 -24.09
N ALA A 426 -6.95 47.83 -25.22
CA ALA A 426 -5.72 47.36 -25.82
C ALA A 426 -4.52 48.05 -25.17
N THR A 427 -3.40 47.35 -25.07
CA THR A 427 -2.11 47.99 -25.31
C THR A 427 -1.16 47.00 -25.99
N LYS A 428 -0.58 47.51 -27.08
CA LYS A 428 0.27 46.85 -28.07
C LYS A 428 1.65 46.50 -27.50
N GLY A 429 2.23 45.43 -28.03
CA GLY A 429 3.66 45.14 -28.01
C GLY A 429 3.98 43.89 -28.81
N GLN A 430 4.36 44.07 -30.07
CA GLN A 430 4.60 43.07 -31.11
C GLN A 430 5.94 42.29 -30.94
N PRO A 431 6.19 41.26 -31.78
CA PRO A 431 6.93 40.04 -31.42
C PRO A 431 8.34 39.99 -32.03
N THR A 432 9.12 38.97 -31.65
CA THR A 432 10.26 38.50 -32.46
C THR A 432 10.36 36.98 -32.45
N GLN A 433 10.46 36.45 -33.68
CA GLN A 433 10.76 35.08 -34.09
C GLN A 433 12.19 34.68 -33.71
N ALA A 434 12.44 33.37 -33.52
CA ALA A 434 13.43 32.60 -34.30
C ALA A 434 13.60 31.17 -33.73
N ALA A 435 13.58 30.18 -34.63
CA ALA A 435 14.09 28.82 -34.43
C ALA A 435 15.53 28.73 -35.06
N PRO A 436 16.11 27.55 -35.32
CA PRO A 436 16.87 26.68 -34.41
C PRO A 436 18.33 26.41 -34.90
N ALA A 437 19.19 25.84 -34.07
CA ALA A 437 20.46 25.19 -34.47
C ALA A 437 20.93 24.24 -33.34
N ALA A 438 20.93 22.92 -33.53
CA ALA A 438 21.99 22.10 -34.12
C ALA A 438 23.30 22.11 -33.32
N SER A 439 23.72 20.95 -32.80
CA SER A 439 25.07 20.35 -32.95
C SER A 439 25.28 19.18 -31.97
N GLN A 440 25.35 17.95 -32.49
CA GLN A 440 26.32 16.95 -32.00
C GLN A 440 27.70 17.28 -32.63
N PRO A 441 28.83 16.75 -32.12
CA PRO A 441 29.29 15.46 -32.64
C PRO A 441 30.09 14.55 -31.67
N THR A 442 30.21 13.27 -32.10
CA THR A 442 31.36 12.33 -31.92
C THR A 442 31.72 11.81 -30.51
N GLN A 443 32.30 10.62 -30.28
CA GLN A 443 32.41 9.27 -30.88
C GLN A 443 33.48 8.54 -30.01
N ALA A 444 33.44 7.21 -29.99
CA ALA A 444 34.51 6.29 -29.54
C ALA A 444 34.62 6.07 -28.01
N THR A 445 34.80 4.88 -27.44
CA THR A 445 35.39 3.62 -27.92
C THR A 445 34.83 2.39 -27.17
N SER A 446 34.90 1.26 -27.87
CA SER A 446 34.66 -0.13 -27.45
C SER A 446 35.54 -0.64 -26.30
N ALA A 447 34.98 -1.56 -25.49
CA ALA A 447 35.69 -2.76 -25.03
C ALA A 447 34.71 -3.87 -24.62
N ALA A 448 34.82 -5.03 -25.28
CA ALA A 448 34.24 -6.30 -24.87
C ALA A 448 34.82 -6.72 -23.50
N SER A 449 34.18 -7.52 -22.64
CA SER A 449 33.89 -8.95 -22.88
C SER A 449 33.28 -9.60 -21.62
N LYS A 450 32.57 -10.72 -21.85
CA LYS A 450 32.35 -11.89 -20.96
C LYS A 450 31.18 -11.89 -19.98
N THR A 451 30.06 -12.30 -20.56
CA THR A 451 29.12 -13.32 -20.08
C THR A 451 29.70 -14.30 -19.04
N GLN A 452 29.06 -14.41 -17.88
CA GLN A 452 28.95 -15.66 -17.12
C GLN A 452 27.55 -15.74 -16.50
N ALA A 453 26.88 -16.84 -16.77
CA ALA A 453 25.51 -17.13 -16.38
C ALA A 453 25.47 -17.85 -15.02
N ALA A 454 24.54 -17.37 -14.16
CA ALA A 454 23.71 -18.04 -13.14
C ALA A 454 24.35 -19.00 -12.09
N PRO A 455 23.70 -19.15 -10.91
CA PRO A 455 22.55 -20.06 -10.85
C PRO A 455 21.32 -19.51 -10.14
N ALA A 456 20.17 -19.99 -10.60
CA ALA A 456 18.85 -19.79 -10.04
C ALA A 456 18.71 -20.42 -8.65
N THR A 457 18.14 -19.69 -7.71
CA THR A 457 17.61 -20.23 -6.45
C THR A 457 16.09 -20.19 -6.47
N SER A 458 15.53 -21.35 -6.15
CA SER A 458 14.12 -21.73 -6.18
C SER A 458 13.24 -20.83 -5.30
N SER A 459 12.24 -20.22 -5.91
CA SER A 459 11.09 -19.60 -5.26
C SER A 459 10.14 -20.69 -4.74
N GLN A 460 10.08 -20.86 -3.42
CA GLN A 460 8.92 -21.49 -2.78
C GLN A 460 7.82 -20.43 -2.58
N PRO A 461 6.54 -20.76 -2.85
CA PRO A 461 5.43 -19.84 -2.63
C PRO A 461 5.16 -19.66 -1.12
N GLN A 462 5.06 -18.41 -0.68
CA GLN A 462 4.60 -18.06 0.67
C GLN A 462 3.14 -18.48 0.88
N PRO A 463 2.74 -18.86 2.12
CA PRO A 463 1.37 -19.27 2.42
C PRO A 463 0.40 -18.10 2.35
N ALA A 464 -0.81 -18.36 1.86
CA ALA A 464 -1.90 -17.40 1.76
C ALA A 464 -2.22 -16.75 3.13
N GLY A 465 -2.23 -15.42 3.16
CA GLY A 465 -2.65 -14.63 4.31
C GLY A 465 -4.12 -14.87 4.70
N PRO A 466 -4.55 -14.46 5.90
CA PRO A 466 -5.90 -14.71 6.40
C PRO A 466 -6.96 -14.05 5.51
N ARG A 467 -8.02 -14.79 5.21
CA ARG A 467 -9.16 -14.34 4.41
C ARG A 467 -9.97 -13.27 5.16
N PRO A 468 -10.49 -12.24 4.47
CA PRO A 468 -11.46 -11.33 5.05
C PRO A 468 -12.75 -12.07 5.42
N PRO A 469 -13.46 -11.66 6.49
CA PRO A 469 -14.69 -12.31 6.92
C PRO A 469 -15.80 -12.17 5.87
N GLU A 470 -16.63 -13.20 5.73
CA GLU A 470 -17.80 -13.18 4.85
C GLU A 470 -18.77 -12.05 5.22
N PRO A 471 -19.36 -11.33 4.24
CA PRO A 471 -20.33 -10.29 4.52
C PRO A 471 -21.61 -10.92 5.08
N ARG A 472 -22.01 -10.50 6.28
CA ARG A 472 -23.36 -10.80 6.82
C ARG A 472 -24.40 -10.22 5.87
N ARG A 473 -25.46 -10.98 5.59
CA ARG A 473 -26.62 -10.46 4.84
C ARG A 473 -27.33 -9.41 5.70
N ALA A 474 -27.87 -8.36 5.08
CA ALA A 474 -28.71 -7.37 5.79
C ALA A 474 -29.89 -8.03 6.53
N GLU A 475 -30.34 -9.20 6.07
CA GLU A 475 -31.35 -10.07 6.68
C GLU A 475 -30.94 -10.64 8.06
N GLU A 476 -29.66 -10.58 8.45
CA GLU A 476 -29.16 -11.11 9.73
C GLU A 476 -29.08 -10.03 10.84
N VAL A 477 -29.28 -8.76 10.50
CA VAL A 477 -29.24 -7.64 11.46
C VAL A 477 -30.60 -7.39 12.12
N PHE A 478 -31.69 -7.79 11.46
CA PHE A 478 -33.05 -7.78 12.00
C PHE A 478 -33.65 -9.19 11.90
N PRO A 479 -34.29 -9.73 12.96
CA PRO A 479 -34.80 -11.09 12.93
C PRO A 479 -35.83 -11.28 11.81
N PRO A 480 -35.80 -12.38 11.04
CA PRO A 480 -36.86 -12.72 10.10
C PRO A 480 -38.12 -13.05 10.91
N GLY A 481 -38.99 -12.06 11.11
CA GLY A 481 -40.17 -12.22 11.96
C GLY A 481 -40.96 -10.96 12.34
N CYS A 482 -40.58 -9.75 11.91
CA CYS A 482 -41.44 -8.58 12.07
C CYS A 482 -42.53 -8.45 10.99
N SER A 483 -42.68 -9.47 10.12
CA SER A 483 -43.85 -9.62 9.27
C SER A 483 -45.07 -10.07 10.11
N LEU A 484 -46.07 -9.18 10.17
CA LEU A 484 -47.49 -9.44 10.43
C LEU A 484 -48.05 -9.64 11.86
N ALA A 485 -47.30 -9.83 12.95
CA ALA A 485 -47.97 -10.12 14.24
C ALA A 485 -48.40 -8.88 15.06
N LEU A 486 -47.61 -7.80 15.09
CA LEU A 486 -47.89 -6.64 15.96
C LEU A 486 -48.76 -5.56 15.30
N VAL A 487 -48.62 -5.35 13.98
CA VAL A 487 -49.49 -4.43 13.22
C VAL A 487 -50.93 -4.96 13.13
N PHE A 488 -51.11 -6.30 13.12
CA PHE A 488 -52.44 -6.92 13.13
C PHE A 488 -53.13 -6.83 14.51
N PHE A 489 -52.36 -6.83 15.61
CA PHE A 489 -52.91 -6.64 16.96
C PHE A 489 -53.28 -5.17 17.25
N LEU A 490 -52.53 -4.20 16.73
CA LEU A 490 -52.86 -2.77 16.84
C LEU A 490 -54.08 -2.37 15.99
N LEU A 491 -54.24 -2.95 14.79
CA LEU A 491 -55.43 -2.73 13.96
C LEU A 491 -56.71 -3.37 14.55
N ILE A 492 -56.61 -4.52 15.23
CA ILE A 492 -57.75 -5.14 15.91
C ILE A 492 -58.11 -4.38 17.21
N ALA A 493 -57.13 -3.87 17.95
CA ALA A 493 -57.39 -3.07 19.16
C ALA A 493 -58.10 -1.73 18.84
N VAL A 494 -57.77 -1.09 17.72
CA VAL A 494 -58.44 0.15 17.28
C VAL A 494 -59.85 -0.12 16.72
N LEU A 495 -60.09 -1.27 16.08
CA LEU A 495 -61.43 -1.65 15.59
C LEU A 495 -62.39 -2.10 16.72
N ILE A 496 -61.89 -2.62 17.85
CA ILE A 496 -62.74 -3.01 18.99
C ILE A 496 -63.16 -1.77 19.82
N VAL A 497 -62.33 -0.73 19.91
CA VAL A 497 -62.66 0.51 20.65
C VAL A 497 -63.64 1.41 19.88
N VAL A 498 -63.63 1.37 18.53
CA VAL A 498 -64.57 2.13 17.68
C VAL A 498 -65.94 1.43 17.55
N SER A 499 -66.08 0.18 18.00
CA SER A 499 -67.36 -0.56 18.00
C SER A 499 -68.15 -0.45 19.31
N GLN A 500 -67.63 0.23 20.34
CA GLN A 500 -68.30 0.42 21.65
C GLN A 500 -68.47 1.89 22.08
N ILE A 501 -68.38 2.83 21.13
CA ILE A 501 -68.86 4.22 21.24
C ILE A 501 -69.79 4.45 20.06
#